data_AF-A0A2M8Z1C1-F1
#
_entry.id   AF-A0A2M8Z1C1-F1
#
_cell.length_a   1.000
_cell.length_b   1.000
_cell.length_c   1.000
_cell.angle_alpha   90.00
_cell.angle_beta   90.00
_cell.angle_gamma   90.00
#
_symmetry.space_group_name_H-M   'P 1'
#
loop_
_entity.id
_entity.type
_entity.pdbx_description
1 polymer ?
#
loop_
_entity_poly.entity_id
_entity_poly.type
_entity_poly.pdbx_seq_one_letter_code
_entity_poly.pdbx_strand_id
1 'polypeptide(L)' 'MNRDKLISQVKDEYARIASSESQQHFHQTTTEITPEAYYENLLSKAISEINRGTFDNFKSGEEIVTAIANDKSWLSDWK' A
#
# COMPACT_ATOMS: atom_id res chain seq x y z
N MET A 1 -1.46 -18.13 -6.09
CA MET A 1 -2.33 -17.39 -5.15
C MET A 1 -3.42 -16.70 -5.96
N ASN A 2 -4.66 -16.53 -5.47
CA ASN A 2 -5.67 -15.74 -6.19
C ASN A 2 -5.43 -14.24 -6.00
N ARG A 3 -5.61 -13.46 -7.07
CA ARG A 3 -5.46 -11.99 -7.05
C ARG A 3 -6.43 -11.34 -6.07
N ASP A 4 -7.66 -11.84 -5.95
CA ASP A 4 -8.64 -11.38 -4.96
C ASP A 4 -8.13 -11.53 -3.52
N LYS A 5 -7.41 -12.64 -3.26
CA LYS A 5 -6.80 -12.88 -1.94
C LYS A 5 -5.64 -11.91 -1.69
N LEU A 6 -4.80 -11.63 -2.69
CA LEU A 6 -3.75 -10.62 -2.58
C LEU A 6 -4.34 -9.23 -2.33
N ILE A 7 -5.38 -8.85 -3.07
CA ILE A 7 -6.08 -7.56 -2.90
C ILE A 7 -6.62 -7.42 -1.48
N SER A 8 -7.26 -8.47 -0.93
CA SER A 8 -7.74 -8.43 0.46
C SER A 8 -6.59 -8.24 1.45
N GLN A 9 -5.51 -9.00 1.30
CA GLN A 9 -4.35 -8.88 2.20
C GLN A 9 -3.67 -7.52 2.12
N VAL A 10 -3.54 -6.94 0.92
CA VAL A 10 -2.96 -5.61 0.72
C VAL A 10 -3.86 -4.52 1.32
N LYS A 11 -5.19 -4.65 1.20
CA LYS A 11 -6.15 -3.76 1.87
C LYS A 11 -5.99 -3.78 3.39
N ASP A 12 -5.95 -4.99 3.96
CA ASP A 12 -5.81 -5.17 5.42
C ASP A 12 -4.49 -4.56 5.93
N GLU A 13 -3.40 -4.76 5.18
CA GLU A 13 -2.08 -4.24 5.55
C GLU A 13 -2.01 -2.71 5.47
N TYR A 14 -2.52 -2.09 4.40
CA TYR A 14 -2.57 -0.63 4.31
C TYR A 14 -3.50 -0.01 5.37
N ALA A 15 -4.62 -0.65 5.70
CA ALA A 15 -5.50 -0.20 6.78
C ALA A 15 -4.79 -0.24 8.15
N ARG A 16 -4.00 -1.30 8.40
CA ARG A 16 -3.17 -1.44 9.61
C ARG A 16 -2.11 -0.35 9.70
N ILE A 17 -1.41 -0.08 8.60
CA ILE A 17 -0.36 0.94 8.54
C ILE A 17 -0.97 2.34 8.74
N ALA A 18 -2.03 2.69 8.00
CA ALA A 18 -2.71 3.98 8.15
C ALA A 18 -3.23 4.20 9.57
N SER A 19 -3.77 3.17 10.21
CA SER A 19 -4.23 3.23 11.61
C SER A 19 -3.07 3.39 12.59
N SER A 20 -1.93 2.74 12.35
CA SER A 20 -0.74 2.85 13.19
C SER A 20 -0.06 4.21 13.03
N GLU A 21 0.09 4.71 11.80
CA GLU A 21 0.73 5.98 11.53
C GLU A 21 -0.13 7.16 11.95
N SER A 22 -1.46 7.13 11.75
CA SER A 22 -2.35 8.20 12.23
C SER A 22 -2.26 8.39 13.75
N GLN A 23 -2.10 7.31 14.52
CA GLN A 23 -1.86 7.38 15.97
C GLN A 23 -0.50 7.98 16.33
N GLN A 24 0.56 7.68 15.57
CA GLN A 24 1.91 8.20 15.80
C GLN A 24 2.05 9.67 15.34
N HIS A 25 1.48 10.01 14.19
CA HIS A 25 1.49 11.34 13.58
C HIS A 25 0.51 12.33 14.24
N PHE A 26 -0.38 11.86 15.13
CA PHE A 26 -1.23 12.74 15.94
C PHE A 26 -0.42 13.80 16.73
N HIS A 27 0.86 13.53 16.99
CA HIS A 27 1.76 14.46 17.67
C HIS A 27 2.71 15.23 16.75
N GLN A 28 2.83 14.87 15.46
CA GLN A 28 3.88 15.39 14.58
C GLN A 28 3.40 15.58 13.13
N THR A 29 3.28 16.86 12.75
CA THR A 29 3.80 17.48 11.51
C THR A 29 2.82 17.94 10.42
N THR A 30 3.07 19.21 10.06
CA THR A 30 2.95 20.02 8.84
C THR A 30 3.21 19.32 7.49
N THR A 31 2.37 18.38 7.08
CA THR A 31 2.29 17.94 5.67
C THR A 31 0.89 18.23 5.12
N GLU A 32 0.80 18.75 3.89
CA GLU A 32 -0.48 19.16 3.25
C GLU A 32 -1.44 17.99 2.95
N ILE A 33 -1.00 16.76 3.21
CA ILE A 33 -1.75 15.51 3.01
C ILE A 33 -1.75 14.71 4.30
N THR A 34 -2.92 14.19 4.67
CA THR A 34 -3.07 13.32 5.85
C THR A 34 -2.51 11.93 5.55
N PRO A 35 -2.03 11.18 6.57
CA PRO A 35 -1.55 9.81 6.40
C PRO A 35 -2.58 8.90 5.70
N GLU A 36 -3.87 9.08 6.00
CA GLU A 36 -4.96 8.31 5.41
C GLU A 36 -5.03 8.53 3.89
N ALA A 37 -4.99 9.78 3.43
CA ALA A 37 -5.02 10.09 2.00
C ALA A 37 -3.79 9.55 1.25
N TYR A 38 -2.63 9.56 1.90
CA TYR A 38 -1.40 8.98 1.37
C TYR A 38 -1.53 7.46 1.14
N TYR A 39 -2.03 6.74 2.15
CA TYR A 39 -2.18 5.28 2.08
C TYR A 39 -3.31 4.81 1.16
N GLU A 40 -4.41 5.56 1.08
CA GLU A 40 -5.49 5.28 0.12
C GLU A 40 -4.99 5.36 -1.34
N ASN A 41 -4.16 6.36 -1.66
CA ASN A 41 -3.57 6.48 -2.99
C ASN A 41 -2.61 5.31 -3.30
N LEU A 42 -1.77 4.94 -2.32
CA LEU A 42 -0.89 3.78 -2.41
C LEU A 42 -1.66 2.49 -2.63
N LEU A 43 -2.71 2.26 -1.86
CA LEU A 43 -3.58 1.09 -1.96
C LEU A 43 -4.22 0.99 -3.34
N SER A 44 -4.78 2.09 -3.85
CA SER A 44 -5.40 2.13 -5.18
C SER A 44 -4.41 1.73 -6.29
N LYS A 45 -3.19 2.27 -6.25
CA LYS A 45 -2.12 1.92 -7.21
C LYS A 45 -1.68 0.47 -7.06
N ALA A 46 -1.48 -0.02 -5.83
CA ALA A 46 -1.14 -1.41 -5.58
C ALA A 46 -2.20 -2.37 -6.15
N ILE A 47 -3.49 -2.09 -5.93
CA ILE A 47 -4.59 -2.89 -6.49
C ILE A 47 -4.56 -2.89 -8.03
N SER A 48 -4.30 -1.74 -8.66
CA SER A 48 -4.17 -1.65 -10.13
C SER A 48 -3.05 -2.56 -10.63
N GLU A 49 -1.87 -2.50 -10.01
CA GLU A 49 -0.71 -3.32 -10.38
C GLU A 49 -0.91 -4.82 -10.07
N ILE A 50 -1.64 -5.17 -9.01
CA ILE A 50 -2.06 -6.57 -8.75
C ILE A 50 -2.97 -7.07 -9.89
N ASN A 51 -3.95 -6.26 -10.32
CA ASN A 51 -4.84 -6.63 -11.42
C ASN A 51 -4.10 -6.77 -12.76
N ARG A 52 -3.03 -6.00 -12.96
CA ARG A 52 -2.14 -6.10 -14.14
C ARG A 52 -1.23 -7.33 -14.10
N GLY A 53 -1.11 -8.00 -12.95
CA GLY A 53 -0.23 -9.16 -12.75
C GLY A 53 1.20 -8.80 -12.36
N THR A 54 1.50 -7.54 -12.07
CA THR A 54 2.85 -7.06 -11.67
C THR A 54 3.37 -7.81 -10.44
N PHE A 55 2.47 -8.19 -9.53
CA PHE A 55 2.80 -8.90 -8.30
C PHE A 55 2.50 -10.40 -8.31
N ASP A 56 2.29 -11.02 -9.48
CA ASP A 56 1.93 -12.45 -9.56
C ASP A 56 3.01 -13.39 -8.98
N ASN A 57 4.26 -12.92 -8.86
CA ASN A 57 5.37 -13.65 -8.27
C ASN A 57 5.39 -13.64 -6.73
N PHE A 58 4.55 -12.83 -6.09
CA PHE A 58 4.51 -12.68 -4.62
C PHE A 58 3.60 -13.72 -3.97
N LYS A 59 3.94 -14.11 -2.73
CA LYS A 59 3.23 -15.15 -1.98
C LYS A 59 2.28 -14.59 -0.94
N SER A 60 2.31 -13.30 -0.64
CA SER A 60 1.37 -12.61 0.25
C SER A 60 1.22 -11.12 -0.07
N GLY A 61 0.13 -10.50 0.38
CA GLY A 61 -0.06 -9.05 0.33
C GLY A 61 0.96 -8.28 1.19
N GLU A 62 1.42 -8.87 2.29
CA GLU A 62 2.48 -8.29 3.13
C GLU A 62 3.79 -8.14 2.36
N GLU A 63 4.20 -9.15 1.58
CA GLU A 63 5.40 -9.03 0.75
C GLU A 63 5.26 -7.94 -0.32
N ILE A 64 4.05 -7.76 -0.89
CA ILE A 64 3.77 -6.70 -1.86
C ILE A 64 3.92 -5.33 -1.20
N VAL A 65 3.27 -5.10 -0.06
CA VAL A 65 3.33 -3.82 0.65
C VAL A 65 4.76 -3.52 1.10
N THR A 66 5.49 -4.54 1.58
CA THR A 66 6.90 -4.42 1.93
C THR A 66 7.76 -4.09 0.71
N ALA A 67 7.54 -4.74 -0.42
CA ALA A 67 8.27 -4.45 -1.66
C ALA A 67 8.02 -3.02 -2.15
N ILE A 68 6.77 -2.55 -2.12
CA ILE A 68 6.41 -1.17 -2.49
C ILE A 68 7.03 -0.16 -1.52
N ALA A 69 7.04 -0.44 -0.22
CA ALA A 69 7.62 0.43 0.78
C ALA A 69 9.15 0.57 0.60
N ASN A 70 9.82 -0.51 0.22
CA ASN A 70 11.27 -0.52 -0.04
C ASN A 70 11.63 0.06 -1.42
N ASP A 71 10.79 -0.19 -2.43
CA ASP A 71 11.00 0.29 -3.80
C ASP A 71 9.68 0.76 -4.40
N LYS A 72 9.56 2.06 -4.63
CA LYS A 72 8.34 2.66 -5.22
C LYS A 72 8.27 2.51 -6.74
N SER A 73 9.29 1.93 -7.39
CA SER A 73 9.34 1.74 -8.85
C SER A 73 8.25 0.79 -9.38
N TRP A 74 7.72 -0.09 -8.53
CA TRP A 74 6.60 -0.98 -8.86
C TRP A 74 5.31 -0.22 -9.19
N LEU A 75 5.19 1.03 -8.73
CA LEU A 75 4.03 1.87 -8.96
C LEU A 75 4.30 2.77 -10.16
N SER A 76 3.84 2.32 -11.33
CA SER A 76 4.11 2.92 -12.65
C SER A 76 3.99 4.47 -12.69
N ASP A 77 3.09 5.05 -11.90
CA ASP A 77 2.77 6.49 -11.87
C ASP A 77 3.04 7.15 -10.52
N TRP A 78 4.01 6.67 -9.74
CA TRP A 78 4.34 7.26 -8.43
C TRP A 78 5.40 8.38 -8.49
N LYS A 79 6.06 8.58 -9.64
CA LYS A 79 7.09 9.61 -9.81
C LYS A 79 6.61 11.03 -9.57
#